data_AF-A0A520AD67-F1
#
_entry.id   AF-A0A520AD67-F1
#
_cell.length_a   1.000
_cell.length_b   1.000
_cell.length_c   1.000
_cell.angle_alpha   90.00
_cell.angle_beta   90.00
_cell.angle_gamma   90.00
#
_symmetry.space_group_name_H-M   'P 1'
#
loop_
_entity.id
_entity.type
_entity.pdbx_description
1 polymer ?
#
loop_
_entity_poly.entity_id
_entity_poly.type
_entity_poly.pdbx_seq_one_letter_code
_entity_poly.pdbx_strand_id
1 'polypeptide(L)'
;MLRRYAIIFLLCFSFVRLDAQQFGLFNTNTIFDGFENPAQKTFLLDYSRKFSSNFFLPTFGITGSNKGNNDFIRTLINEGKYNASGVDLNTNHHNVLSTTSNTYLFTLKIFQSYKYQKEMGFSWQVRSEGRVDYTNQTIALLDTYRRFQESGLTTFDEAFNNKGLAQSYHQFSFSYRENYDKKLAFGAKVSLLSGITYNKLRIDESDFSQLGIGNNIRVSLKGQYRASFLRGDELERKTLVPSFKNPGISVTLGTTYT
;
A
#
# COMPACT_ATOMS: atom_id res chain seq x y z
N MET A 1 -26.09 -37.81 -20.51
CA MET A 1 -26.22 -36.83 -19.41
C MET A 1 -24.90 -36.14 -19.05
N LEU A 2 -23.76 -36.85 -19.06
CA LEU A 2 -22.42 -36.32 -18.72
C LEU A 2 -22.00 -35.04 -19.48
N ARG A 3 -22.31 -34.93 -20.78
CA ARG A 3 -22.01 -33.75 -21.61
C ARG A 3 -22.70 -32.45 -21.14
N ARG A 4 -23.93 -32.53 -20.61
CA ARG A 4 -24.68 -31.34 -20.17
C ARG A 4 -24.09 -30.78 -18.86
N TYR A 5 -23.67 -31.65 -17.95
CA TYR A 5 -23.01 -31.24 -16.70
C TYR A 5 -21.59 -30.70 -16.93
N ALA A 6 -20.86 -31.25 -17.93
CA ALA A 6 -19.53 -30.74 -18.29
C ALA A 6 -19.58 -29.29 -18.81
N ILE A 7 -20.59 -28.93 -19.61
CA ILE A 7 -20.76 -27.56 -20.12
C ILE A 7 -21.08 -26.58 -18.99
N ILE A 8 -21.91 -26.99 -18.02
CA ILE A 8 -22.23 -26.16 -16.85
C ILE A 8 -20.98 -25.96 -15.98
N PHE A 9 -20.19 -27.02 -15.76
CA PHE A 9 -18.94 -26.94 -15.01
C PHE A 9 -17.92 -26.00 -15.71
N LEU A 10 -17.80 -26.08 -17.03
CA LEU A 10 -16.90 -25.23 -17.82
C LEU A 10 -17.36 -23.76 -17.84
N LEU A 11 -18.68 -23.52 -17.87
CA LEU A 11 -19.27 -22.19 -17.70
C LEU A 11 -19.00 -21.60 -16.31
N CYS A 12 -19.03 -22.40 -15.24
CA CYS A 12 -18.68 -21.93 -13.89
C CYS A 12 -17.21 -21.49 -13.77
N PHE A 13 -16.28 -22.14 -14.50
CA PHE A 13 -14.87 -21.71 -14.56
C PHE A 13 -14.64 -20.50 -15.48
N SER A 14 -15.55 -20.23 -16.42
CA SER A 14 -15.43 -19.14 -17.40
C SER A 14 -15.54 -17.73 -16.78
N PHE A 15 -16.08 -17.63 -15.56
CA PHE A 15 -16.28 -16.36 -14.86
C PHE A 15 -15.24 -16.08 -13.77
N VAL A 16 -14.25 -16.96 -13.59
CA VAL A 16 -13.25 -16.77 -12.54
C VAL A 16 -12.19 -15.80 -13.05
N ARG A 17 -12.35 -14.52 -12.72
CA ARG A 17 -11.21 -13.60 -12.70
C ARG A 17 -10.25 -14.12 -11.63
N LEU A 18 -9.09 -14.61 -12.05
CA LEU A 18 -7.98 -14.92 -11.16
C LEU A 18 -7.38 -13.59 -10.69
N ASP A 19 -8.07 -12.95 -9.76
CA ASP A 19 -7.51 -11.84 -8.99
C ASP A 19 -6.44 -12.42 -8.04
N ALA A 20 -5.30 -11.73 -7.94
CA ALA A 20 -4.21 -12.14 -7.06
C ALA A 20 -4.73 -12.32 -5.63
N GLN A 21 -4.59 -13.52 -5.08
CA GLN A 21 -5.10 -13.86 -3.75
C GLN A 21 -4.19 -13.25 -2.68
N GLN A 22 -4.75 -12.41 -1.82
CA GLN A 22 -4.09 -11.94 -0.61
C GLN A 22 -4.48 -12.85 0.55
N PHE A 23 -3.51 -13.56 1.14
CA PHE A 23 -3.74 -14.37 2.33
C PHE A 23 -3.49 -13.54 3.58
N GLY A 24 -4.51 -13.45 4.44
CA GLY A 24 -4.39 -12.90 5.78
C GLY A 24 -4.42 -14.04 6.81
N LEU A 25 -3.35 -14.21 7.57
CA LEU A 25 -3.32 -15.17 8.67
C LEU A 25 -3.80 -14.47 9.95
N PHE A 26 -4.96 -14.89 10.45
CA PHE A 26 -5.57 -14.38 11.67
C PHE A 26 -5.48 -15.41 12.79
N ASN A 27 -5.65 -14.95 14.04
CA ASN A 27 -5.62 -15.78 15.24
C ASN A 27 -4.28 -16.52 15.42
N THR A 28 -3.20 -15.85 15.01
CA THR A 28 -1.83 -16.37 15.17
C THR A 28 -1.32 -16.28 16.60
N ASN A 29 -2.04 -15.56 17.47
CA ASN A 29 -1.63 -15.19 18.82
C ASN A 29 -0.29 -14.44 18.87
N THR A 30 0.10 -13.80 17.76
CA THR A 30 1.29 -12.95 17.72
C THR A 30 0.98 -11.55 18.22
N ILE A 31 2.02 -10.83 18.67
CA ILE A 31 1.90 -9.41 19.02
C ILE A 31 1.45 -8.61 17.79
N PHE A 32 1.99 -8.93 16.61
CA PHE A 32 1.65 -8.27 15.36
C PHE A 32 0.15 -8.40 15.04
N ASP A 33 -0.40 -9.61 15.04
CA ASP A 33 -1.82 -9.85 14.78
C ASP A 33 -2.71 -9.15 15.81
N GLY A 34 -2.31 -9.14 17.09
CA GLY A 34 -3.04 -8.42 18.13
C GLY A 34 -3.01 -6.88 18.01
N PHE A 35 -2.06 -6.30 17.28
CA PHE A 35 -1.98 -4.85 17.00
C PHE A 35 -2.58 -4.44 15.66
N GLU A 36 -2.58 -5.32 14.66
CA GLU A 36 -3.30 -5.11 13.40
C GLU A 36 -4.80 -5.37 13.58
N ASN A 37 -5.17 -6.36 14.40
CA ASN A 37 -6.54 -6.78 14.67
C ASN A 37 -6.82 -6.71 16.18
N PRO A 38 -7.35 -5.59 16.71
CA PRO A 38 -7.51 -5.38 18.15
C PRO A 38 -8.37 -6.43 18.88
N ALA A 39 -9.28 -7.11 18.17
CA ALA A 39 -10.12 -8.15 18.74
C ALA A 39 -9.43 -9.51 18.91
N GLN A 40 -8.30 -9.73 18.23
CA GLN A 40 -7.54 -10.97 18.32
C GLN A 40 -6.71 -11.00 19.60
N LYS A 41 -6.77 -12.13 20.31
CA LYS A 41 -6.00 -12.33 21.53
C LYS A 41 -4.53 -12.54 21.20
N THR A 42 -3.65 -12.07 22.09
CA THR A 42 -2.22 -12.34 22.00
C THR A 42 -1.79 -13.35 23.06
N PHE A 43 -2.46 -13.38 24.23
CA PHE A 43 -2.14 -14.30 25.30
C PHE A 43 -3.07 -15.51 25.31
N LEU A 44 -2.48 -16.70 25.42
CA LEU A 44 -3.18 -17.94 25.74
C LEU A 44 -3.09 -18.19 27.25
N LEU A 45 -4.13 -18.81 27.81
CA LEU A 45 -4.23 -19.06 29.26
C LEU A 45 -3.11 -19.97 29.78
N ASP A 46 -2.57 -20.83 28.92
CA ASP A 46 -1.48 -21.73 29.25
C ASP A 46 -0.11 -21.02 29.25
N TYR A 47 -0.04 -19.74 28.84
CA TYR A 47 1.17 -18.94 28.94
C TYR A 47 1.25 -18.24 30.30
N SER A 48 2.28 -18.56 31.09
CA SER A 48 2.59 -17.88 32.35
C SER A 48 3.10 -16.44 32.19
N ARG A 49 2.90 -15.81 31.03
CA ARG A 49 3.50 -14.53 30.66
C ARG A 49 2.45 -13.42 30.78
N LYS A 50 2.72 -12.46 31.68
CA LYS A 50 1.92 -11.24 31.84
C LYS A 50 2.26 -10.15 30.82
N PHE A 51 3.48 -10.18 30.28
CA PHE A 51 4.03 -9.16 29.40
C PHE A 51 4.56 -9.78 28.12
N SER A 52 4.39 -9.07 27.00
CA SER A 52 4.91 -9.47 25.69
C SER A 52 5.40 -8.24 24.95
N SER A 53 6.61 -8.26 24.42
CA SER A 53 7.24 -7.10 23.78
C SER A 53 8.24 -7.51 22.71
N ASN A 54 8.28 -6.78 21.60
CA ASN A 54 9.39 -6.83 20.66
C ASN A 54 10.29 -5.62 20.90
N PHE A 55 11.05 -5.63 22.00
CA PHE A 55 12.15 -4.69 22.18
C PHE A 55 13.32 -5.12 21.27
N PHE A 56 13.90 -4.17 20.55
CA PHE A 56 15.11 -4.31 19.71
C PHE A 56 14.98 -5.10 18.39
N LEU A 57 13.89 -5.81 18.16
CA LEU A 57 13.63 -6.52 16.90
C LEU A 57 12.42 -5.90 16.19
N PRO A 58 12.64 -4.88 15.33
CA PRO A 58 11.54 -4.23 14.65
C PRO A 58 10.85 -5.24 13.73
N THR A 59 9.52 -5.29 13.82
CA THR A 59 8.70 -6.07 12.89
C THR A 59 8.36 -5.18 11.72
N PHE A 60 8.82 -5.51 10.52
CA PHE A 60 8.51 -4.76 9.31
C PHE A 60 7.67 -5.61 8.36
N GLY A 61 6.71 -4.97 7.70
CA GLY A 61 5.93 -5.54 6.62
C GLY A 61 5.87 -4.56 5.46
N ILE A 62 6.01 -5.08 4.24
CA ILE A 62 5.84 -4.30 3.01
C ILE A 62 4.85 -5.06 2.14
N THR A 63 3.81 -4.35 1.69
CA THR A 63 2.82 -4.87 0.78
C THR A 63 2.77 -3.98 -0.45
N GLY A 64 2.98 -4.56 -1.62
CA GLY A 64 2.85 -3.89 -2.91
C GLY A 64 1.77 -4.55 -3.75
N SER A 65 0.97 -3.75 -4.44
CA SER A 65 0.00 -4.23 -5.43
C SER A 65 0.08 -3.35 -6.68
N ASN A 66 -0.05 -4.01 -7.84
CA ASN A 66 -0.13 -3.33 -9.12
C ASN A 66 -1.42 -3.73 -9.83
N LYS A 67 -2.08 -2.76 -10.45
CA LYS A 67 -3.26 -2.97 -11.29
C LYS A 67 -2.99 -2.38 -12.67
N GLY A 68 -3.02 -3.25 -13.69
CA GLY A 68 -2.80 -2.88 -15.09
C GLY A 68 -1.36 -3.12 -15.54
N ASN A 69 -1.19 -3.54 -16.81
CA ASN A 69 0.12 -3.88 -17.41
C ASN A 69 0.99 -4.80 -16.54
N ASN A 70 0.40 -5.91 -16.09
CA ASN A 70 1.06 -6.88 -15.22
C ASN A 70 2.30 -7.51 -15.88
N ASP A 71 2.32 -7.65 -17.20
CA ASP A 71 3.47 -8.20 -17.93
C ASP A 71 4.71 -7.32 -17.81
N PHE A 72 4.55 -6.00 -17.84
CA PHE A 72 5.66 -5.06 -17.62
C PHE A 72 6.25 -5.25 -16.23
N ILE A 73 5.40 -5.23 -15.19
CA ILE A 73 5.86 -5.38 -13.80
C ILE A 73 6.45 -6.77 -13.54
N ARG A 74 5.85 -7.82 -14.11
CA ARG A 74 6.37 -9.19 -14.00
C ARG A 74 7.76 -9.31 -14.63
N THR A 75 7.95 -8.75 -15.83
CA THR A 75 9.25 -8.78 -16.53
C THR A 75 10.28 -7.95 -15.77
N LEU A 76 9.89 -6.78 -15.26
CA LEU A 76 10.75 -5.93 -14.44
C LEU A 76 11.25 -6.66 -13.19
N ILE A 77 10.35 -7.34 -12.46
CA ILE A 77 10.71 -8.03 -11.21
C ILE A 77 11.51 -9.31 -11.48
N ASN A 78 11.12 -10.11 -12.48
CA ASN A 78 11.73 -11.43 -12.70
C ASN A 78 13.00 -11.37 -13.56
N GLU A 79 13.06 -10.48 -14.55
CA GLU A 79 14.16 -10.41 -15.51
C GLU A 79 15.04 -9.17 -15.34
N GLY A 80 14.60 -8.18 -14.54
CA GLY A 80 15.33 -6.91 -14.38
C GLY A 80 15.35 -6.05 -15.64
N LYS A 81 14.48 -6.34 -16.62
CA LYS A 81 14.40 -5.63 -17.90
C LYS A 81 13.17 -4.75 -17.95
N TYR A 82 13.35 -3.53 -18.44
CA TYR A 82 12.24 -2.69 -18.88
C TYR A 82 11.79 -3.24 -20.24
N ASN A 83 10.60 -3.82 -20.30
CA ASN A 83 10.01 -4.26 -21.56
C ASN A 83 8.55 -3.85 -21.58
N ALA A 84 8.27 -2.78 -22.30
CA ALA A 84 6.93 -2.23 -22.47
C ALA A 84 6.34 -2.60 -23.84
N SER A 85 6.97 -3.48 -24.64
CA SER A 85 6.53 -3.81 -26.02
C SER A 85 5.04 -4.15 -26.12
N GLY A 86 4.48 -4.87 -25.15
CA GLY A 86 3.07 -5.27 -25.09
C GLY A 86 2.10 -4.22 -24.50
N VAL A 87 2.56 -3.01 -24.21
CA VAL A 87 1.73 -1.94 -23.64
C VAL A 87 1.12 -1.08 -24.75
N ASP A 88 -0.20 -1.04 -24.86
CA ASP A 88 -0.91 -0.26 -25.87
C ASP A 88 -0.71 1.25 -25.67
N LEU A 89 -0.32 1.94 -26.74
CA LEU A 89 -0.13 3.39 -26.77
C LEU A 89 -1.41 4.13 -27.18
N ASN A 90 -1.48 5.41 -26.83
CA ASN A 90 -2.64 6.28 -27.11
C ASN A 90 -3.96 5.76 -26.51
N THR A 91 -3.86 5.01 -25.43
CA THR A 91 -5.00 4.62 -24.62
C THR A 91 -5.04 5.52 -23.39
N ASN A 92 -6.22 5.97 -22.98
CA ASN A 92 -6.39 6.66 -21.69
C ASN A 92 -6.43 5.63 -20.53
N HIS A 93 -5.57 4.62 -20.61
CA HIS A 93 -5.49 3.55 -19.62
C HIS A 93 -4.54 3.97 -18.51
N HIS A 94 -5.08 3.97 -17.30
CA HIS A 94 -4.33 4.21 -16.08
C HIS A 94 -4.03 2.89 -15.37
N ASN A 95 -2.77 2.76 -14.97
CA ASN A 95 -2.27 1.71 -14.11
C ASN A 95 -2.11 2.27 -12.70
N VAL A 96 -2.29 1.43 -11.68
CA VAL A 96 -2.21 1.85 -10.29
C VAL A 96 -1.21 0.96 -9.56
N LEU A 97 -0.11 1.56 -9.10
CA LEU A 97 0.84 0.95 -8.20
C LEU A 97 0.58 1.47 -6.79
N SER A 98 0.30 0.57 -5.85
CA SER A 98 0.13 0.88 -4.44
C SER A 98 1.15 0.12 -3.61
N THR A 99 1.79 0.80 -2.67
CA THR A 99 2.79 0.25 -1.76
C THR A 99 2.49 0.75 -0.37
N THR A 100 2.54 -0.13 0.61
CA THR A 100 2.42 0.22 2.01
C THR A 100 3.52 -0.49 2.77
N SER A 101 4.15 0.23 3.69
CA SER A 101 5.13 -0.31 4.62
C SER A 101 4.70 0.04 6.03
N ASN A 102 4.78 -0.92 6.92
CA ASN A 102 4.52 -0.75 8.33
C ASN A 102 5.67 -1.36 9.13
N THR A 103 6.38 -0.54 9.91
CA THR A 103 7.50 -0.97 10.73
C THR A 103 7.22 -0.64 12.19
N TYR A 104 7.04 -1.67 13.01
CA TYR A 104 6.92 -1.53 14.46
C TYR A 104 8.31 -1.35 15.06
N LEU A 105 8.57 -0.16 15.60
CA LEU A 105 9.80 0.17 16.31
C LEU A 105 9.75 -0.31 17.76
N PHE A 106 8.57 -0.23 18.37
CA PHE A 106 8.33 -0.68 19.74
C PHE A 106 6.91 -1.23 19.87
N THR A 107 6.78 -2.36 20.55
CA THR A 107 5.49 -2.93 20.94
C THR A 107 5.58 -3.50 22.34
N LEU A 108 4.54 -3.26 23.13
CA LEU A 108 4.34 -3.83 24.45
C LEU A 108 2.86 -4.19 24.61
N LYS A 109 2.58 -5.44 24.95
CA LYS A 109 1.27 -5.89 25.40
C LYS A 109 1.33 -6.39 26.85
N ILE A 110 0.27 -6.11 27.59
CA ILE A 110 0.10 -6.43 29.01
C ILE A 110 -1.22 -7.19 29.18
N PHE A 111 -1.13 -8.39 29.75
CA PHE A 111 -2.29 -9.15 30.17
C PHE A 111 -2.75 -8.70 31.56
N GLN A 112 -4.02 -8.34 31.70
CA GLN A 112 -4.57 -7.80 32.95
C GLN A 112 -5.42 -8.80 33.73
N SER A 113 -6.27 -9.57 33.06
CA SER A 113 -7.26 -10.41 33.75
C SER A 113 -7.56 -11.69 33.00
N TYR A 114 -7.56 -12.79 33.75
CA TYR A 114 -7.95 -14.13 33.28
C TYR A 114 -9.43 -14.20 32.88
N LYS A 115 -10.34 -13.71 33.73
CA LYS A 115 -11.79 -13.93 33.59
C LYS A 115 -12.36 -13.38 32.27
N TYR A 116 -11.86 -12.22 31.85
CA TYR A 116 -12.32 -11.53 30.64
C TYR A 116 -11.21 -11.41 29.58
N GLN A 117 -10.09 -12.13 29.74
CA GLN A 117 -8.92 -12.08 28.86
C GLN A 117 -8.54 -10.64 28.44
N LYS A 118 -8.43 -9.76 29.44
CA LYS A 118 -8.19 -8.33 29.21
C LYS A 118 -6.75 -8.08 28.81
N GLU A 119 -6.55 -7.37 27.72
CA GLU A 119 -5.23 -7.01 27.21
C GLU A 119 -5.15 -5.50 26.94
N MET A 120 -4.05 -4.90 27.36
CA MET A 120 -3.66 -3.55 26.96
C MET A 120 -2.41 -3.61 26.10
N GLY A 121 -2.24 -2.68 25.18
CA GLY A 121 -1.08 -2.61 24.32
C GLY A 121 -0.66 -1.18 23.99
N PHE A 122 0.65 -1.00 23.85
CA PHE A 122 1.29 0.22 23.41
C PHE A 122 2.16 -0.11 22.21
N SER A 123 2.06 0.67 21.14
CA SER A 123 2.93 0.52 19.98
C SER A 123 3.45 1.86 19.48
N TRP A 124 4.67 1.83 18.96
CA TRP A 124 5.23 2.88 18.13
C TRP A 124 5.62 2.25 16.80
N GLN A 125 5.02 2.74 15.73
CA GLN A 125 5.27 2.27 14.37
C GLN A 125 5.56 3.44 13.43
N VAL A 126 6.31 3.17 12.38
CA VAL A 126 6.50 4.07 11.23
C VAL A 126 5.75 3.45 10.07
N ARG A 127 4.82 4.21 9.50
CA ARG A 127 4.07 3.80 8.31
C ARG A 127 4.50 4.65 7.14
N SER A 128 4.63 4.01 5.98
CA SER A 128 4.83 4.68 4.71
C SER A 128 3.83 4.13 3.70
N GLU A 129 3.22 5.02 2.94
CA GLU A 129 2.23 4.69 1.93
C GLU A 129 2.62 5.41 0.64
N GLY A 130 2.65 4.65 -0.46
CA GLY A 130 2.92 5.15 -1.79
C GLY A 130 1.80 4.69 -2.73
N ARG A 131 1.21 5.61 -3.47
CA ARG A 131 0.26 5.32 -4.53
C ARG A 131 0.61 6.13 -5.76
N VAL A 132 0.79 5.47 -6.89
CA VAL A 132 1.07 6.09 -8.17
C VAL A 132 0.05 5.58 -9.18
N ASP A 133 -0.76 6.49 -9.70
CA ASP A 133 -1.59 6.26 -10.88
C ASP A 133 -0.78 6.77 -12.09
N TYR A 134 -0.46 5.88 -13.03
CA TYR A 134 0.40 6.19 -14.17
C TYR A 134 -0.16 5.67 -15.50
N THR A 135 0.09 6.41 -16.57
CA THR A 135 -0.40 6.08 -17.93
C THR A 135 0.49 5.03 -18.61
N ASN A 136 -0.07 4.35 -19.62
CA ASN A 136 0.68 3.42 -20.48
C ASN A 136 1.87 4.06 -21.18
N GLN A 137 1.71 5.30 -21.61
CA GLN A 137 2.72 6.12 -22.27
C GLN A 137 3.86 6.44 -21.31
N THR A 138 3.59 6.61 -20.01
CA THR A 138 4.65 6.74 -19.00
C THR A 138 5.52 5.48 -18.94
N ILE A 139 4.92 4.29 -19.03
CA ILE A 139 5.66 3.02 -19.08
C ILE A 139 6.48 2.93 -20.37
N ALA A 140 5.87 3.29 -21.51
CA ALA A 140 6.54 3.27 -22.81
C ALA A 140 7.76 4.19 -22.86
N LEU A 141 7.67 5.37 -22.23
CA LEU A 141 8.77 6.32 -22.10
C LEU A 141 9.94 5.75 -21.28
N LEU A 142 9.64 4.98 -20.23
CA LEU A 142 10.67 4.34 -19.38
C LEU A 142 11.42 3.21 -20.10
N ASP A 143 10.80 2.56 -21.07
CA ASP A 143 11.43 1.53 -21.91
C ASP A 143 12.21 2.17 -23.06
N THR A 144 11.52 2.82 -24.01
CA THR A 144 12.18 3.59 -25.06
C THR A 144 11.24 4.61 -25.71
N TYR A 145 11.73 5.85 -25.87
CA TYR A 145 10.99 6.91 -26.55
C TYR A 145 10.71 6.58 -28.03
N ARG A 146 11.44 5.63 -28.63
CA ARG A 146 11.25 5.21 -30.03
C ARG A 146 9.87 4.62 -30.29
N ARG A 147 9.21 4.05 -29.27
CA ARG A 147 7.85 3.50 -29.40
C ARG A 147 6.82 4.57 -29.81
N PHE A 148 7.05 5.83 -29.41
CA PHE A 148 6.20 6.94 -29.86
C PHE A 148 6.45 7.31 -31.33
N GLN A 149 7.66 7.07 -31.85
CA GLN A 149 7.99 7.30 -33.25
C GLN A 149 7.43 6.17 -34.14
N GLU A 150 7.51 4.93 -33.64
CA GLU A 150 7.07 3.72 -34.33
C GLU A 150 5.53 3.54 -34.34
N SER A 151 4.80 4.24 -33.46
CA SER A 151 3.34 4.16 -33.42
C SER A 151 2.63 4.83 -34.59
N GLY A 152 3.33 5.70 -35.34
CA GLY A 152 2.77 6.49 -36.44
C GLY A 152 1.86 7.66 -36.01
N LEU A 153 1.75 7.94 -34.70
CA LEU A 153 0.96 9.05 -34.16
C LEU A 153 1.85 10.28 -33.94
N THR A 154 1.39 11.45 -34.37
CA THR A 154 2.12 12.72 -34.22
C THR A 154 1.86 13.40 -32.88
N THR A 155 0.75 13.07 -32.22
CA THR A 155 0.29 13.72 -30.99
C THR A 155 -0.31 12.68 -30.05
N PHE A 156 -0.01 12.82 -28.76
CA PHE A 156 -0.55 12.03 -27.66
C PHE A 156 -1.04 12.98 -26.58
N ASP A 157 -2.35 13.23 -26.60
CA ASP A 157 -3.02 13.97 -25.55
C ASP A 157 -3.06 13.13 -24.27
N GLU A 158 -2.92 13.79 -23.11
CA GLU A 158 -3.00 13.16 -21.78
C GLU A 158 -1.94 12.07 -21.54
N ALA A 159 -0.89 12.03 -22.37
CA ALA A 159 0.13 10.99 -22.35
C ALA A 159 0.77 10.81 -20.97
N PHE A 160 0.88 11.86 -20.16
CA PHE A 160 1.56 11.83 -18.87
C PHE A 160 0.68 12.36 -17.73
N ASN A 161 -0.64 12.17 -17.82
CA ASN A 161 -1.60 12.50 -16.76
C ASN A 161 -1.46 11.55 -15.56
N ASN A 162 -0.34 11.68 -14.85
CA ASN A 162 0.04 10.85 -13.73
C ASN A 162 -0.32 11.51 -12.40
N LYS A 163 -0.64 10.69 -11.40
CA LYS A 163 -0.91 11.13 -10.03
C LYS A 163 -0.05 10.31 -9.08
N GLY A 164 0.63 10.96 -8.16
CA GLY A 164 1.49 10.33 -7.17
C GLY A 164 1.15 10.84 -5.77
N LEU A 165 1.09 9.94 -4.81
CA LEU A 165 0.99 10.23 -3.39
C LEU A 165 2.03 9.38 -2.67
N ALA A 166 2.90 9.99 -1.89
CA ALA A 166 3.81 9.29 -1.00
C ALA A 166 3.82 9.99 0.36
N GLN A 167 3.50 9.27 1.42
CA GLN A 167 3.46 9.81 2.78
C GLN A 167 4.12 8.86 3.76
N SER A 168 4.79 9.40 4.76
CA SER A 168 5.34 8.66 5.88
C SER A 168 5.03 9.37 7.19
N TYR A 169 4.71 8.61 8.22
CA TYR A 169 4.33 9.14 9.53
C TYR A 169 4.67 8.15 10.65
N HIS A 170 4.97 8.69 11.83
CA HIS A 170 4.96 7.91 13.07
C HIS A 170 3.52 7.71 13.52
N GLN A 171 3.23 6.56 14.10
CA GLN A 171 1.96 6.22 14.70
C GLN A 171 2.21 5.64 16.10
N PHE A 172 1.73 6.35 17.12
CA PHE A 172 1.76 5.92 18.51
C PHE A 172 0.38 5.41 18.87
N SER A 173 0.27 4.16 19.25
CA SER A 173 -1.03 3.53 19.47
C SER A 173 -1.18 3.01 20.88
N PHE A 174 -2.38 3.17 21.41
CA PHE A 174 -2.88 2.44 22.58
C PHE A 174 -3.97 1.49 22.12
N SER A 175 -3.88 0.22 22.49
CA SER A 175 -4.89 -0.80 22.20
C SER A 175 -5.45 -1.38 23.49
N TYR A 176 -6.75 -1.64 23.52
CA TYR A 176 -7.45 -2.35 24.58
C TYR A 176 -8.31 -3.44 23.98
N ARG A 177 -8.32 -4.60 24.62
CA ARG A 177 -9.12 -5.76 24.22
C ARG A 177 -9.73 -6.44 25.44
N GLU A 178 -10.96 -6.89 25.32
CA GLU A 178 -11.61 -7.75 26.32
C GLU A 178 -12.60 -8.73 25.68
N ASN A 179 -12.82 -9.86 26.36
CA ASN A 179 -13.93 -10.75 26.04
C ASN A 179 -15.17 -10.26 26.81
N TYR A 180 -16.24 -9.94 26.08
CA TYR A 180 -17.52 -9.60 26.66
C TYR A 180 -18.24 -10.86 27.18
N ASP A 181 -18.17 -11.94 26.41
CA ASP A 181 -18.61 -13.28 26.78
C ASP A 181 -17.60 -14.33 26.26
N LYS A 182 -17.80 -15.62 26.54
CA LYS A 182 -16.92 -16.72 26.10
C LYS A 182 -16.73 -16.78 24.58
N LYS A 183 -17.69 -16.25 23.82
CA LYS A 183 -17.70 -16.27 22.36
C LYS A 183 -17.41 -14.91 21.71
N LEU A 184 -17.67 -13.80 22.43
CA LEU A 184 -17.60 -12.46 21.87
C LEU A 184 -16.42 -11.69 22.46
N ALA A 185 -15.51 -11.26 21.59
CA ALA A 185 -14.41 -10.38 21.94
C ALA A 185 -14.56 -9.02 21.25
N PHE A 186 -14.20 -7.97 21.99
CA PHE A 186 -14.12 -6.60 21.50
C PHE A 186 -12.69 -6.08 21.67
N GLY A 187 -12.23 -5.30 20.70
CA GLY A 187 -10.99 -4.58 20.79
C GLY A 187 -11.04 -3.22 20.12
N ALA A 188 -10.31 -2.28 20.68
CA ALA A 188 -10.14 -0.95 20.15
C ALA A 188 -8.65 -0.58 20.14
N LYS A 189 -8.22 0.16 19.14
CA LYS A 189 -6.89 0.77 19.04
C LYS A 189 -7.05 2.22 18.64
N VAL A 190 -6.53 3.12 19.46
CA VAL A 190 -6.49 4.56 19.19
C VAL A 190 -5.05 4.94 18.95
N SER A 191 -4.80 5.71 17.91
CA SER A 191 -3.45 6.08 17.51
C SER A 191 -3.30 7.55 17.19
N LEU A 192 -2.23 8.15 17.70
CA LEU A 192 -1.78 9.50 17.35
C LEU A 192 -0.76 9.40 16.23
N LEU A 193 -0.99 10.12 15.15
CA LEU A 193 -0.14 10.17 13.96
C LEU A 193 0.73 11.43 14.01
N SER A 194 2.01 11.32 13.71
CA SER A 194 2.93 12.45 13.53
C SER A 194 3.57 12.34 12.15
N GLY A 195 3.20 13.23 11.23
CA GLY A 195 3.75 13.25 9.88
C GLY A 195 5.28 13.41 9.85
N ILE A 196 5.94 12.63 9.00
CA ILE A 196 7.38 12.75 8.68
C ILE A 196 7.49 13.47 7.34
N THR A 197 6.98 12.88 6.26
CA THR A 197 7.01 13.45 4.91
C THR A 197 5.68 13.24 4.21
N TYR A 198 5.31 14.18 3.36
CA TYR A 198 4.14 14.09 2.49
C TYR A 198 4.52 14.65 1.12
N ASN A 199 4.19 13.91 0.06
CA ASN A 199 4.45 14.25 -1.32
C ASN A 199 3.20 13.92 -2.14
N LYS A 200 2.69 14.90 -2.88
CA LYS A 200 1.55 14.72 -3.78
C LYS A 200 1.83 15.40 -5.11
N LEU A 201 1.88 14.60 -6.16
CA LEU A 201 2.00 15.02 -7.55
C LEU A 201 0.65 14.81 -8.24
N ARG A 202 0.19 15.80 -9.00
CA ARG A 202 -0.98 15.68 -9.87
C ARG A 202 -0.71 16.40 -11.17
N ILE A 203 -0.56 15.65 -12.26
CA ILE A 203 -0.50 16.20 -13.61
C ILE A 203 -1.92 16.21 -14.15
N ASP A 204 -2.45 17.42 -14.40
CA ASP A 204 -3.84 17.64 -14.78
C ASP A 204 -3.99 17.67 -16.31
N GLU A 205 -3.02 18.25 -17.02
CA GLU A 205 -2.97 18.29 -18.48
C GLU A 205 -1.55 17.94 -18.96
N SER A 206 -1.45 17.09 -19.98
CA SER A 206 -0.18 16.79 -20.64
C SER A 206 -0.39 16.64 -22.15
N ASP A 207 0.60 17.09 -22.91
CA ASP A 207 0.69 16.89 -24.36
C ASP A 207 2.09 16.38 -24.70
N PHE A 208 2.14 15.35 -25.53
CA PHE A 208 3.36 14.90 -26.17
C PHE A 208 3.15 14.94 -27.68
N SER A 209 3.87 15.82 -28.37
CA SER A 209 3.79 15.97 -29.81
C SER A 209 5.16 15.82 -30.46
N GLN A 210 5.22 15.03 -31.51
CA GLN A 210 6.40 14.84 -32.34
C GLN A 210 6.11 15.45 -33.71
N LEU A 211 6.66 16.65 -33.94
CA LEU A 211 6.50 17.36 -35.20
C LEU A 211 7.55 16.86 -36.20
N GLY A 212 7.08 16.47 -37.40
CA GLY A 212 7.84 15.74 -38.42
C GLY A 212 9.14 16.41 -38.92
N ILE A 213 9.92 15.59 -39.63
CA ILE A 213 11.23 15.77 -40.32
C ILE A 213 12.38 16.36 -39.47
N GLY A 214 12.11 17.24 -38.50
CA GLY A 214 13.12 17.89 -37.66
C GLY A 214 13.42 17.20 -36.32
N ASN A 215 12.81 16.06 -36.01
CA ASN A 215 12.95 15.37 -34.71
C ASN A 215 12.62 16.28 -33.50
N ASN A 216 11.75 17.27 -33.71
CA ASN A 216 11.35 18.22 -32.67
C ASN A 216 10.28 17.59 -31.79
N ILE A 217 10.69 17.22 -30.58
CA ILE A 217 9.81 16.69 -29.53
C ILE A 217 9.33 17.87 -28.69
N ARG A 218 8.01 18.04 -28.61
CA ARG A 218 7.36 18.98 -27.70
C ARG A 218 6.67 18.19 -26.61
N VAL A 219 6.99 18.54 -25.37
CA VAL A 219 6.34 18.00 -24.17
C VAL A 219 5.79 19.16 -23.37
N SER A 220 4.49 19.16 -23.14
CA SER A 220 3.81 20.12 -22.26
C SER A 220 3.25 19.38 -21.06
N LEU A 221 3.54 19.86 -19.86
CA LEU A 221 3.04 19.31 -18.60
C LEU A 221 2.52 20.43 -17.74
N LYS A 222 1.27 20.32 -17.29
CA LYS A 222 0.64 21.25 -16.37
C LYS A 222 0.07 20.47 -15.19
N GLY A 223 0.51 20.83 -14.00
CA GLY A 223 0.15 20.10 -12.79
C GLY A 223 0.51 20.84 -11.51
N GLN A 224 0.23 20.18 -10.40
CA GLN A 224 0.52 20.66 -9.06
C GLN A 224 1.38 19.63 -8.33
N TYR A 225 2.44 20.12 -7.69
CA TYR A 225 3.25 19.34 -6.76
C TYR A 225 3.18 19.98 -5.37
N ARG A 226 2.83 19.18 -4.35
CA ARG A 226 2.78 19.58 -2.96
C ARG A 226 3.70 18.66 -2.17
N ALA A 227 4.63 19.22 -1.42
CA ALA A 227 5.53 18.47 -0.58
C ALA A 227 5.64 19.13 0.80
N SER A 228 5.87 18.33 1.84
CA SER A 228 6.27 18.83 3.16
C SER A 228 7.66 19.47 3.13
N PHE A 229 8.53 18.99 2.23
CA PHE A 229 9.86 19.51 1.99
C PHE A 229 10.03 19.71 0.49
N LEU A 230 10.31 20.94 0.06
CA LEU A 230 10.44 21.27 -1.36
C LEU A 230 11.88 21.05 -1.85
N ARG A 231 12.85 21.14 -0.95
CA ARG A 231 14.27 20.97 -1.25
C ARG A 231 14.84 19.81 -0.43
N GLY A 232 15.72 19.01 -1.03
CA GLY A 232 16.26 17.79 -0.41
C GLY A 232 17.12 18.05 0.83
N ASP A 233 17.70 19.24 0.94
CA ASP A 233 18.48 19.75 2.07
C ASP A 233 17.62 20.07 3.32
N GLU A 234 16.29 20.14 3.19
CA GLU A 234 15.37 20.34 4.33
C GLU A 234 15.13 19.04 5.12
N LEU A 235 15.54 17.90 4.56
CA LEU A 235 15.40 16.57 5.15
C LEU A 235 16.59 16.26 6.07
N GLU A 236 16.56 16.85 7.25
CA GLU A 236 17.57 16.62 8.29
C GLU A 236 17.21 15.44 9.22
N ARG A 237 18.20 14.88 9.95
CA ARG A 237 17.96 13.82 10.96
C ARG A 237 16.90 14.22 12.00
N LYS A 238 16.80 15.50 12.34
CA LYS A 238 15.78 16.04 13.28
C LYS A 238 14.35 15.86 12.76
N THR A 239 14.17 15.79 11.45
CA THR A 239 12.87 15.63 10.78
C THR A 239 12.37 14.19 10.85
N LEU A 240 13.27 13.22 11.06
CA LEU A 240 12.94 11.81 11.29
C LEU A 240 12.50 11.54 12.74
N VAL A 241 12.59 12.54 13.62
CA VAL A 241 12.14 12.46 15.01
C VAL A 241 10.71 13.01 15.09
N PRO A 242 9.80 12.36 15.84
CA PRO A 242 8.43 12.84 15.98
C PRO A 242 8.37 14.27 16.51
N SER A 243 7.82 15.19 15.70
CA SER A 243 7.69 16.61 16.07
C SER A 243 6.25 17.05 16.34
N PHE A 244 5.26 16.17 16.10
CA PHE A 244 3.82 16.41 16.27
C PHE A 244 3.26 17.67 15.61
N LYS A 245 3.98 18.29 14.67
CA LYS A 245 3.56 19.51 13.96
C LYS A 245 2.36 19.26 13.05
N ASN A 246 2.26 18.05 12.51
CA ASN A 246 1.15 17.58 11.68
C ASN A 246 0.48 16.37 12.38
N PRO A 247 -0.36 16.61 13.41
CA PRO A 247 -0.99 15.54 14.15
C PRO A 247 -2.19 14.98 13.38
N GLY A 248 -2.33 13.65 13.42
CA GLY A 248 -3.52 12.95 12.95
C GLY A 248 -4.02 11.97 14.00
N ILE A 249 -5.25 11.48 13.84
CA ILE A 249 -5.83 10.46 14.73
C ILE A 249 -6.33 9.29 13.88
N SER A 250 -6.04 8.08 14.33
CA SER A 250 -6.57 6.84 13.75
C SER A 250 -7.26 6.02 14.83
N VAL A 251 -8.46 5.53 14.54
CA VAL A 251 -9.21 4.65 15.42
C VAL A 251 -9.50 3.36 14.66
N THR A 252 -9.17 2.22 15.27
CA THR A 252 -9.46 0.89 14.76
C THR A 252 -10.30 0.17 15.79
N LEU A 253 -11.45 -0.35 15.36
CA LEU A 253 -12.32 -1.17 16.18
C LEU A 253 -12.38 -2.56 15.57
N GLY A 254 -12.42 -3.58 16.40
CA GLY A 254 -12.55 -4.96 15.99
C GLY A 254 -13.51 -5.70 16.91
N THR A 255 -14.25 -6.62 16.32
CA THR A 255 -15.00 -7.64 17.06
C THR A 255 -14.63 -9.01 16.51
N THR A 256 -14.72 -10.03 17.35
CA THR A 256 -14.51 -11.41 16.93
C THR A 256 -15.52 -12.30 17.64
N TYR A 257 -16.08 -13.23 16.89
CA TYR A 257 -17.02 -14.23 17.38
C TYR A 257 -16.46 -15.63 17.10
N THR A 258 -16.27 -16.43 18.14
CA THR A 258 -15.75 -17.81 18.08
C THR A 258 -16.61 -18.76 18.89
#